data_AF-A0A6L9KR86-F1
#
_entry.id   AF-A0A6L9KR86-F1
#
_cell.length_a   1.000
_cell.length_b   1.000
_cell.length_c   1.000
_cell.angle_alpha   90.00
_cell.angle_beta   90.00
_cell.angle_gamma   90.00
#
_symmetry.space_group_name_H-M   'P 1'
#
loop_
_entity.id
_entity.type
_entity.pdbx_description
1 polymer ?
#
loop_
_entity_poly.entity_id
_entity_poly.type
_entity_poly.pdbx_seq_one_letter_code
_entity_poly.pdbx_strand_id
1 'polypeptide(L)'
;MSERELTNEELLRYSRHILLSEWDLAGQNQILHKRVLVVGCGGLGSVASLFLASSGVGNIILADGDVLELSNLQRQIGFETEQLGQNKAVALEKRLKAINPHIQITTLSYYLGDQDLEQWVRRADVVLDCSDRFATRYAVNRMCWNMGVPLLSGAAIRMEGQMLCVDSSVPASACYHCIFPELQPEVDEPCALMGVLAPVVGVIGSLQAVEALKILSGIQAHAIVNRLWLWEARHNHWREIGVLKDPNCSVCGSNDH
;
A
#
# COMPACT_ATOMS: atom_id res chain seq x y z
N MET A 1 -1.18 -8.30 -26.13
CA MET A 1 -0.79 -9.54 -25.44
C MET A 1 -2.04 -10.40 -25.36
N SER A 2 -1.98 -11.68 -25.74
CA SER A 2 -3.16 -12.56 -25.66
C SER A 2 -3.58 -12.73 -24.20
N GLU A 3 -4.86 -12.54 -23.90
CA GLU A 3 -5.42 -12.79 -22.57
C GLU A 3 -5.14 -14.23 -22.16
N ARG A 4 -4.56 -14.41 -20.96
CA ARG A 4 -4.41 -15.73 -20.36
C ARG A 4 -5.80 -16.23 -19.98
N GLU A 5 -6.15 -17.42 -20.43
CA GLU A 5 -7.37 -18.07 -19.98
C GLU A 5 -7.22 -18.50 -18.52
N LEU A 6 -8.20 -18.14 -17.69
CA LEU A 6 -8.27 -18.54 -16.28
C LEU A 6 -8.52 -20.04 -16.20
N THR A 7 -7.81 -20.73 -15.30
CA THR A 7 -8.12 -22.13 -15.01
C THR A 7 -9.48 -22.26 -14.32
N ASN A 8 -10.08 -23.46 -14.35
CA ASN A 8 -11.33 -23.73 -13.62
C ASN A 8 -11.22 -23.41 -12.11
N GLU A 9 -10.04 -23.67 -11.52
CA GLU A 9 -9.78 -23.35 -10.11
C GLU A 9 -9.76 -21.83 -9.88
N GLU A 10 -9.11 -21.06 -10.76
CA GLU A 10 -9.08 -19.59 -10.68
C GLU A 10 -10.46 -18.98 -10.92
N LEU A 11 -11.23 -19.49 -11.89
CA LEU A 11 -12.62 -19.07 -12.12
C LEU A 11 -13.48 -19.29 -10.86
N LEU A 12 -13.35 -20.44 -10.20
CA LEU A 12 -14.07 -20.72 -8.97
C LEU A 12 -13.62 -19.79 -7.83
N ARG A 13 -12.31 -19.64 -7.64
CA ARG A 13 -11.70 -18.82 -6.59
C ARG A 13 -12.10 -17.35 -6.69
N TYR A 14 -12.03 -16.79 -7.90
CA TYR A 14 -12.30 -15.36 -8.14
C TYR A 14 -13.74 -15.09 -8.59
N SER A 15 -14.62 -16.10 -8.54
CA SER A 15 -16.01 -15.99 -9.00
C SER A 15 -16.76 -14.79 -8.42
N ARG A 16 -16.51 -14.41 -7.17
CA ARG A 16 -17.16 -13.25 -6.54
C ARG A 16 -16.71 -11.91 -7.09
N HIS A 17 -15.48 -11.79 -7.57
CA HIS A 17 -15.01 -10.60 -8.28
C HIS A 17 -15.52 -10.59 -9.72
N ILE A 18 -15.44 -11.73 -10.42
CA ILE A 18 -15.88 -11.87 -11.81
C ILE A 18 -17.38 -11.53 -11.98
N LEU A 19 -18.20 -11.76 -10.96
CA LEU A 19 -19.63 -11.39 -10.99
C LEU A 19 -19.92 -9.88 -10.92
N LEU A 20 -18.93 -9.04 -10.57
CA LEU A 20 -19.09 -7.59 -10.54
C LEU A 20 -18.99 -7.05 -11.96
N SER A 21 -20.00 -6.29 -12.42
CA SER A 21 -20.09 -5.78 -13.80
C SER A 21 -18.90 -4.93 -14.23
N GLU A 22 -18.38 -4.13 -13.31
CA GLU A 22 -17.23 -3.25 -13.53
C GLU A 22 -15.91 -4.04 -13.55
N TRP A 23 -15.90 -5.26 -13.02
CA TRP A 23 -14.72 -6.11 -12.88
C TRP A 23 -14.64 -7.18 -13.97
N ASP A 24 -15.62 -8.09 -14.04
CA ASP A 24 -15.66 -9.20 -15.01
C ASP A 24 -14.35 -10.04 -15.06
N LEU A 25 -14.23 -10.94 -16.03
CA LEU A 25 -13.03 -11.67 -16.39
C LEU A 25 -11.88 -10.72 -16.76
N ALA A 26 -12.19 -9.59 -17.41
CA ALA A 26 -11.18 -8.63 -17.86
C ALA A 26 -10.39 -8.04 -16.69
N GLY A 27 -11.07 -7.49 -15.67
CA GLY A 27 -10.44 -6.94 -14.47
C GLY A 27 -9.66 -7.99 -13.69
N GLN A 28 -10.17 -9.22 -13.62
CA GLN A 28 -9.45 -10.32 -12.99
C GLN A 28 -8.16 -10.66 -13.74
N ASN A 29 -8.23 -10.82 -15.06
CA ASN A 29 -7.08 -11.09 -15.92
C ASN A 29 -6.03 -9.99 -15.86
N GLN A 30 -6.46 -8.74 -15.66
CA GLN A 30 -5.53 -7.63 -15.43
C GLN A 30 -4.69 -7.88 -14.18
N ILE A 31 -5.31 -8.06 -13.01
CA ILE A 31 -4.53 -8.12 -11.77
C ILE A 31 -3.63 -9.35 -11.65
N LEU A 32 -3.94 -10.45 -12.34
CA LEU A 32 -3.16 -11.70 -12.33
C LEU A 32 -1.72 -11.55 -12.84
N HIS A 33 -1.42 -10.52 -13.63
CA HIS A 33 -0.06 -10.28 -14.15
C HIS A 33 0.60 -9.04 -13.54
N LYS A 34 -0.11 -8.35 -12.64
CA LYS A 34 0.35 -7.12 -12.01
C LYS A 34 1.26 -7.38 -10.83
N ARG A 35 2.03 -6.35 -10.47
CA ARG A 35 2.97 -6.35 -9.36
C ARG A 35 2.70 -5.21 -8.40
N VAL A 36 2.58 -5.56 -7.12
CA VAL A 36 2.45 -4.60 -6.02
C VAL A 36 3.69 -4.65 -5.15
N LEU A 37 4.27 -3.49 -4.84
CA LEU A 37 5.27 -3.36 -3.79
C LEU A 37 4.60 -2.84 -2.52
N VAL A 38 4.72 -3.59 -1.42
CA VAL A 38 4.24 -3.21 -0.10
C VAL A 38 5.44 -2.88 0.78
N VAL A 39 5.57 -1.60 1.16
CA VAL A 39 6.64 -1.10 2.03
C VAL A 39 6.12 -1.05 3.47
N GLY A 40 6.58 -1.98 4.30
CA GLY A 40 6.11 -2.21 5.67
C GLY A 40 5.05 -3.31 5.72
N CYS A 41 5.33 -4.38 6.46
CA CYS A 41 4.46 -5.53 6.69
C CYS A 41 3.78 -5.49 8.07
N GLY A 42 3.64 -4.29 8.65
CA GLY A 42 2.97 -4.06 9.93
C GLY A 42 1.44 -4.13 9.86
N GLY A 43 0.75 -3.29 10.65
CA GLY A 43 -0.71 -3.35 10.79
C GLY A 43 -1.46 -3.07 9.48
N LEU A 44 -1.04 -2.04 8.74
CA LEU A 44 -1.64 -1.68 7.45
C LEU A 44 -1.25 -2.70 6.38
N GLY A 45 0.06 -2.93 6.22
CA GLY A 45 0.60 -3.73 5.13
C GLY A 45 0.24 -5.20 5.19
N SER A 46 0.15 -5.79 6.39
CA SER A 46 -0.34 -7.16 6.54
C SER A 46 -1.78 -7.30 6.05
N VAL A 47 -2.68 -6.40 6.45
CA VAL A 47 -4.09 -6.42 6.02
C VAL A 47 -4.23 -6.14 4.53
N ALA A 48 -3.54 -5.14 4.00
CA ALA A 48 -3.56 -4.85 2.58
C ALA A 48 -3.10 -6.07 1.76
N SER A 49 -1.99 -6.70 2.18
CA SER A 49 -1.44 -7.86 1.47
C SER A 49 -2.36 -9.08 1.52
N LEU A 50 -3.07 -9.31 2.64
CA LEU A 50 -4.07 -10.38 2.75
C LEU A 50 -5.17 -10.24 1.68
N PHE A 51 -5.69 -9.02 1.51
CA PHE A 51 -6.71 -8.75 0.49
C PHE A 51 -6.16 -8.79 -0.93
N LEU A 52 -4.95 -8.28 -1.18
CA LEU A 52 -4.33 -8.36 -2.51
C LEU A 52 -4.06 -9.81 -2.92
N ALA A 53 -3.58 -10.64 -1.98
CA ALA A 53 -3.32 -12.06 -2.22
C ALA A 53 -4.61 -12.85 -2.48
N SER A 54 -5.65 -12.65 -1.65
CA SER A 54 -6.93 -13.34 -1.83
C SER A 54 -7.64 -12.91 -3.12
N SER A 55 -7.45 -11.66 -3.55
CA SER A 55 -7.99 -11.12 -4.80
C SER A 55 -7.28 -11.65 -6.05
N GLY A 56 -6.07 -12.20 -5.91
CA GLY A 56 -5.31 -12.77 -7.04
C GLY A 56 -4.36 -11.78 -7.71
N VAL A 57 -3.84 -10.78 -7.00
CA VAL A 57 -2.73 -9.98 -7.53
C VAL A 57 -1.54 -10.91 -7.81
N GLY A 58 -1.07 -10.92 -9.05
CA GLY A 58 -0.13 -11.91 -9.54
C GLY A 58 1.21 -11.93 -8.82
N ASN A 59 1.73 -10.76 -8.47
CA ASN A 59 3.04 -10.60 -7.83
C ASN A 59 2.94 -9.63 -6.65
N ILE A 60 3.33 -10.06 -5.47
CA ILE A 60 3.40 -9.19 -4.27
C ILE A 60 4.84 -9.17 -3.77
N ILE A 61 5.46 -7.99 -3.74
CA ILE A 61 6.76 -7.75 -3.13
C ILE A 61 6.51 -7.20 -1.72
N LEU A 62 7.05 -7.87 -0.71
CA LEU A 62 6.93 -7.51 0.69
C LEU A 62 8.28 -7.00 1.20
N ALA A 63 8.37 -5.74 1.60
CA ALA A 63 9.58 -5.14 2.14
C ALA A 63 9.41 -4.75 3.61
N ASP A 64 10.14 -5.44 4.50
CA ASP A 64 10.14 -5.13 5.94
C ASP A 64 11.43 -5.65 6.60
N GLY A 65 12.14 -4.76 7.29
CA GLY A 65 13.37 -5.09 8.02
C GLY A 65 13.14 -5.56 9.46
N ASP A 66 11.93 -5.47 9.98
CA ASP A 66 11.62 -5.82 11.37
C ASP A 66 11.36 -7.32 11.55
N VAL A 67 11.47 -7.76 12.80
CA VAL A 67 10.98 -9.04 13.28
C VAL A 67 9.64 -8.89 14.00
N LEU A 68 8.88 -9.97 14.08
CA LEU A 68 7.61 -10.00 14.79
C LEU A 68 7.82 -10.01 16.31
N GLU A 69 7.16 -9.09 17.00
CA GLU A 69 7.15 -9.00 18.46
C GLU A 69 5.76 -9.24 19.05
N LEU A 70 5.68 -9.63 20.32
CA LEU A 70 4.40 -9.90 21.00
C LEU A 70 3.46 -8.68 20.97
N SER A 71 4.02 -7.48 21.15
CA SER A 71 3.31 -6.19 21.10
C SER A 71 2.64 -5.89 19.75
N ASN A 72 3.04 -6.60 18.69
CA ASN A 72 2.56 -6.40 17.33
C ASN A 72 1.24 -7.15 17.07
N LEU A 73 1.05 -8.31 17.71
CA LEU A 73 -0.06 -9.23 17.44
C LEU A 73 -1.45 -8.62 17.69
N GLN A 74 -1.55 -7.59 18.54
CA GLN A 74 -2.83 -6.90 18.78
C GLN A 74 -3.42 -6.24 17.53
N ARG A 75 -2.58 -5.86 16.55
CA ARG A 75 -2.99 -5.13 15.33
C ARG A 75 -2.47 -5.71 14.02
N GLN A 76 -1.50 -6.60 14.05
CA GLN A 76 -0.89 -7.20 12.85
C GLN A 76 -1.49 -8.60 12.63
N ILE A 77 -2.75 -8.64 12.22
CA ILE A 77 -3.57 -9.86 12.14
C ILE A 77 -3.17 -10.84 11.02
N GLY A 78 -2.14 -10.50 10.23
CA GLY A 78 -1.53 -11.42 9.28
C GLY A 78 -0.54 -12.40 9.92
N PHE A 79 -0.29 -12.29 11.23
CA PHE A 79 0.68 -13.10 11.95
C PHE A 79 0.06 -13.88 13.11
N GLU A 80 0.77 -14.93 13.53
CA GLU A 80 0.42 -15.83 14.61
C GLU A 80 1.52 -15.84 15.69
N THR A 81 1.18 -16.28 16.91
CA THR A 81 2.09 -16.25 18.07
C THR A 81 3.33 -17.12 17.85
N GLU A 82 3.19 -18.19 17.09
CA GLU A 82 4.24 -19.15 16.73
C GLU A 82 5.32 -18.52 15.82
N GLN A 83 5.04 -17.34 15.25
CA GLN A 83 5.94 -16.64 14.34
C GLN A 83 6.80 -15.58 15.04
N LEU A 84 6.70 -15.43 16.36
CA LEU A 84 7.51 -14.47 17.13
C LEU A 84 9.01 -14.65 16.84
N GLY A 85 9.71 -13.53 16.63
CA GLY A 85 11.12 -13.49 16.27
C GLY A 85 11.43 -13.74 14.78
N GLN A 86 10.45 -14.14 13.96
CA GLN A 86 10.63 -14.25 12.51
C GLN A 86 10.56 -12.86 11.86
N ASN A 87 11.29 -12.64 10.76
CA ASN A 87 11.15 -11.43 9.95
C ASN A 87 9.71 -11.32 9.40
N LYS A 88 9.13 -10.11 9.47
CA LYS A 88 7.73 -9.88 9.12
C LYS A 88 7.42 -10.19 7.65
N ALA A 89 8.28 -9.82 6.71
CA ALA A 89 8.05 -10.10 5.30
C ALA A 89 8.01 -11.61 5.01
N VAL A 90 8.94 -12.38 5.60
CA VAL A 90 9.00 -13.84 5.47
C VAL A 90 7.82 -14.54 6.14
N ALA A 91 7.43 -14.10 7.34
CA ALA A 91 6.27 -14.66 8.03
C ALA A 91 4.97 -14.40 7.26
N LEU A 92 4.83 -13.21 6.68
CA LEU A 92 3.66 -12.83 5.90
C LEU A 92 3.59 -13.60 4.58
N GLU A 93 4.70 -13.82 3.88
CA GLU A 93 4.74 -14.68 2.68
C GLU A 93 4.10 -16.05 2.90
N LYS A 94 4.47 -16.74 3.99
CA LYS A 94 3.89 -18.05 4.34
C LYS A 94 2.37 -17.96 4.47
N ARG A 95 1.87 -16.92 5.12
CA ARG A 95 0.43 -16.68 5.31
C ARG A 95 -0.27 -16.42 3.97
N LEU A 96 0.29 -15.56 3.13
CA LEU A 96 -0.28 -15.23 1.83
C LEU A 96 -0.30 -16.44 0.88
N LYS A 97 0.76 -17.25 0.87
CA LYS A 97 0.80 -18.51 0.10
C LYS A 97 -0.23 -19.54 0.58
N ALA A 98 -0.50 -19.60 1.88
CA ALA A 98 -1.57 -20.45 2.42
C ALA A 98 -2.97 -20.00 1.96
N ILE A 99 -3.16 -18.69 1.74
CA ILE A 99 -4.42 -18.13 1.22
C ILE A 99 -4.55 -18.37 -0.28
N ASN A 100 -3.48 -18.09 -1.03
CA ASN A 100 -3.47 -18.21 -2.47
C ASN A 100 -2.12 -18.77 -2.96
N PRO A 101 -2.04 -20.06 -3.31
CA PRO A 101 -0.78 -20.67 -3.76
C PRO A 101 -0.35 -20.22 -5.16
N HIS A 102 -1.27 -19.66 -5.96
CA HIS A 102 -1.07 -19.33 -7.37
C HIS A 102 -0.32 -18.01 -7.62
N ILE A 103 -0.24 -17.13 -6.63
CA ILE A 103 0.45 -15.84 -6.75
C ILE A 103 1.95 -15.99 -6.50
N GLN A 104 2.76 -15.08 -7.03
CA GLN A 104 4.19 -14.98 -6.73
C GLN A 104 4.42 -13.99 -5.59
N ILE A 105 5.31 -14.34 -4.67
CA ILE A 105 5.68 -13.48 -3.55
C ILE A 105 7.19 -13.32 -3.56
N THR A 106 7.66 -12.10 -3.32
CA THR A 106 9.09 -11.79 -3.14
C THR A 106 9.25 -11.07 -1.81
N THR A 107 10.14 -11.57 -0.97
CA THR A 107 10.39 -11.00 0.37
C THR A 107 11.73 -10.28 0.40
N LEU A 108 11.70 -9.05 0.92
CA LEU A 108 12.87 -8.19 1.16
C LEU A 108 12.95 -7.96 2.67
N SER A 109 13.71 -8.82 3.34
CA SER A 109 13.82 -8.88 4.81
C SER A 109 14.75 -7.81 5.41
N TYR A 110 14.80 -6.63 4.78
CA TYR A 110 15.70 -5.54 5.12
C TYR A 110 15.01 -4.20 4.83
N TYR A 111 15.51 -3.12 5.43
CA TYR A 111 15.03 -1.79 5.10
C TYR A 111 15.57 -1.38 3.72
N LEU A 112 14.67 -1.00 2.82
CA LEU A 112 15.05 -0.54 1.49
C LEU A 112 15.82 0.79 1.59
N GLY A 113 17.09 0.77 1.17
CA GLY A 113 17.82 1.99 0.85
C GLY A 113 17.42 2.53 -0.51
N ASP A 114 17.88 3.75 -0.84
CA ASP A 114 17.45 4.46 -2.06
C ASP A 114 17.67 3.65 -3.36
N GLN A 115 18.81 2.96 -3.49
CA GLN A 115 19.13 2.16 -4.69
C GLN A 115 18.18 0.97 -4.86
N ASP A 116 17.93 0.22 -3.79
CA ASP A 116 17.00 -0.91 -3.81
C ASP A 116 15.58 -0.43 -4.04
N LEU A 117 15.19 0.67 -3.39
CA LEU A 117 13.88 1.26 -3.54
C LEU A 117 13.63 1.67 -5.00
N GLU A 118 14.59 2.30 -5.68
CA GLU A 118 14.48 2.61 -7.11
C GLU A 118 14.22 1.35 -7.94
N GLN A 119 15.04 0.32 -7.74
CA GLN A 119 14.93 -0.92 -8.50
C GLN A 119 13.56 -1.57 -8.37
N TRP A 120 13.02 -1.61 -7.14
CA TRP A 120 11.75 -2.28 -6.86
C TRP A 120 10.54 -1.44 -7.25
N VAL A 121 10.58 -0.12 -7.04
CA VAL A 121 9.52 0.79 -7.49
C VAL A 121 9.36 0.69 -9.01
N ARG A 122 10.45 0.74 -9.78
CA ARG A 122 10.42 0.66 -11.25
C ARG A 122 9.75 -0.63 -11.78
N ARG A 123 9.73 -1.71 -10.99
CA ARG A 123 9.15 -3.00 -11.37
C ARG A 123 7.69 -3.17 -10.94
N ALA A 124 7.18 -2.29 -10.10
CA ALA A 124 5.83 -2.34 -9.56
C ALA A 124 4.86 -1.57 -10.47
N ASP A 125 3.63 -2.04 -10.55
CA ASP A 125 2.52 -1.31 -11.17
C ASP A 125 1.87 -0.33 -10.18
N VAL A 126 1.99 -0.60 -8.88
CA VAL A 126 1.55 0.29 -7.78
C VAL A 126 2.36 0.00 -6.52
N VAL A 127 2.61 1.04 -5.72
CA VAL A 127 3.31 0.94 -4.44
C VAL A 127 2.35 1.29 -3.30
N LEU A 128 2.38 0.51 -2.23
CA LEU A 128 1.68 0.79 -0.98
C LEU A 128 2.72 1.18 0.08
N ASP A 129 2.66 2.43 0.52
CA ASP A 129 3.38 2.86 1.72
C ASP A 129 2.54 2.52 2.94
N CYS A 130 2.99 1.51 3.67
CA CYS A 130 2.44 1.02 4.92
C CYS A 130 3.45 1.18 6.08
N SER A 131 4.47 2.03 5.89
CA SER A 131 5.53 2.29 6.89
C SER A 131 5.02 3.20 8.00
N ASP A 132 5.72 3.25 9.13
CA ASP A 132 5.39 4.15 10.26
C ASP A 132 6.44 5.23 10.49
N ARG A 133 7.37 5.43 9.53
CA ARG A 133 8.49 6.37 9.63
C ARG A 133 8.43 7.42 8.53
N PHE A 134 8.42 8.70 8.89
CA PHE A 134 8.34 9.79 7.92
C PHE A 134 9.46 9.73 6.88
N ALA A 135 10.71 9.45 7.29
CA ALA A 135 11.84 9.28 6.37
C ALA A 135 11.55 8.27 5.24
N THR A 136 10.95 7.11 5.57
CA THR A 136 10.55 6.10 4.58
C THR A 136 9.45 6.64 3.67
N ARG A 137 8.43 7.31 4.22
CA ARG A 137 7.32 7.89 3.44
C ARG A 137 7.84 8.91 2.42
N TYR A 138 8.76 9.77 2.84
CA TYR A 138 9.39 10.76 1.96
C TYR A 138 10.21 10.11 0.85
N ALA A 139 11.02 9.10 1.18
CA ALA A 139 11.81 8.36 0.19
C ALA A 139 10.93 7.64 -0.84
N VAL A 140 9.91 6.90 -0.38
CA VAL A 140 8.95 6.19 -1.24
C VAL A 140 8.19 7.17 -2.13
N ASN A 141 7.72 8.29 -1.60
CA ASN A 141 7.06 9.33 -2.39
C ASN A 141 7.95 9.87 -3.51
N ARG A 142 9.19 10.27 -3.19
CA ARG A 142 10.13 10.79 -4.19
C ARG A 142 10.37 9.75 -5.29
N MET A 143 10.58 8.49 -4.90
CA MET A 143 10.88 7.44 -5.86
C MET A 143 9.69 7.12 -6.76
N CYS A 144 8.49 6.97 -6.19
CA CYS A 144 7.27 6.71 -6.95
C CYS A 144 6.96 7.85 -7.93
N TRP A 145 7.08 9.10 -7.47
CA TRP A 145 6.91 10.28 -8.32
C TRP A 145 7.85 10.27 -9.53
N ASN A 146 9.16 10.10 -9.26
CA ASN A 146 10.21 10.12 -10.29
C ASN A 146 10.08 8.97 -11.29
N MET A 147 9.59 7.81 -10.85
CA MET A 147 9.46 6.62 -11.70
C MET A 147 8.12 6.53 -12.43
N GLY A 148 7.17 7.44 -12.16
CA GLY A 148 5.85 7.37 -12.79
C GLY A 148 4.95 6.27 -12.23
N VAL A 149 5.22 5.80 -11.00
CA VAL A 149 4.50 4.69 -10.39
C VAL A 149 3.51 5.23 -9.35
N PRO A 150 2.22 4.85 -9.40
CA PRO A 150 1.23 5.29 -8.42
C PRO A 150 1.59 4.82 -7.00
N LEU A 151 1.42 5.70 -6.03
CA LEU A 151 1.66 5.46 -4.61
C LEU A 151 0.38 5.64 -3.80
N LEU A 152 0.02 4.62 -3.04
CA LEU A 152 -1.04 4.65 -2.03
C LEU A 152 -0.40 4.71 -0.65
N SER A 153 -0.41 5.89 -0.02
CA SER A 153 0.15 6.11 1.31
C SER A 153 -0.94 6.10 2.37
N GLY A 154 -0.86 5.15 3.30
CA GLY A 154 -1.76 5.03 4.44
C GLY A 154 -1.04 5.29 5.76
N ALA A 155 -1.73 5.89 6.74
CA ALA A 155 -1.23 6.02 8.10
C ALA A 155 -2.37 5.87 9.12
N ALA A 156 -2.03 5.46 10.34
CA ALA A 156 -2.97 5.40 11.45
C ALA A 156 -2.26 5.61 12.78
N ILE A 157 -2.86 6.40 13.65
CA ILE A 157 -2.35 6.73 14.98
C ILE A 157 -3.55 6.96 15.91
N ARG A 158 -3.48 6.49 17.17
CA ARG A 158 -4.59 6.58 18.12
C ARG A 158 -5.89 5.99 17.54
N MET A 159 -6.90 6.82 17.30
CA MET A 159 -8.19 6.45 16.70
C MET A 159 -8.39 7.14 15.35
N GLU A 160 -7.31 7.57 14.71
CA GLU A 160 -7.33 8.33 13.46
C GLU A 160 -6.63 7.54 12.37
N GLY A 161 -7.20 7.55 11.18
CA GLY A 161 -6.63 6.96 9.98
C GLY A 161 -6.63 7.96 8.84
N GLN A 162 -5.64 7.86 7.97
CA GLN A 162 -5.55 8.69 6.79
C GLN A 162 -5.02 7.92 5.59
N MET A 163 -5.44 8.35 4.40
CA MET A 163 -5.01 7.79 3.13
C MET A 163 -4.98 8.86 2.04
N LEU A 164 -4.01 8.74 1.14
CA LEU A 164 -3.90 9.55 -0.06
C LEU A 164 -3.29 8.74 -1.20
N CYS A 165 -3.52 9.18 -2.44
CA CYS A 165 -2.87 8.66 -3.64
C CYS A 165 -2.01 9.74 -4.28
N VAL A 166 -0.78 9.37 -4.64
CA VAL A 166 0.11 10.18 -5.47
C VAL A 166 0.28 9.48 -6.79
N ASP A 167 0.10 10.22 -7.87
CA ASP A 167 0.25 9.68 -9.22
C ASP A 167 0.73 10.77 -10.19
N SER A 168 1.98 10.68 -10.63
CA SER A 168 2.57 11.68 -11.51
C SER A 168 2.06 11.62 -12.95
N SER A 169 1.29 10.58 -13.33
CA SER A 169 0.60 10.53 -14.63
C SER A 169 -0.62 11.46 -14.68
N VAL A 170 -1.14 11.88 -13.52
CA VAL A 170 -2.31 12.76 -13.43
C VAL A 170 -1.86 14.24 -13.46
N PRO A 171 -2.42 15.06 -14.38
CA PRO A 171 -2.12 16.49 -14.42
C PRO A 171 -2.41 17.19 -13.09
N ALA A 172 -1.48 18.04 -12.64
CA ALA A 172 -1.56 18.76 -11.37
C ALA A 172 -1.72 17.87 -10.12
N SER A 173 -1.27 16.61 -10.18
CA SER A 173 -1.17 15.75 -9.01
C SER A 173 -0.22 16.34 -7.96
N ALA A 174 -0.70 16.44 -6.73
CA ALA A 174 0.07 16.79 -5.56
C ALA A 174 0.77 15.54 -5.02
N CYS A 175 2.05 15.64 -4.71
CA CYS A 175 2.76 14.55 -4.05
C CYS A 175 2.65 14.64 -2.51
N TYR A 176 3.15 13.64 -1.79
CA TYR A 176 3.14 13.63 -0.33
C TYR A 176 3.78 14.89 0.27
N HIS A 177 4.88 15.39 -0.32
CA HIS A 177 5.57 16.60 0.16
C HIS A 177 4.75 17.88 -0.01
N CYS A 178 3.74 17.93 -0.90
CA CYS A 178 2.83 19.08 -0.97
C CYS A 178 1.92 19.18 0.26
N ILE A 179 1.62 18.03 0.88
CA ILE A 179 0.70 17.94 2.02
C ILE A 179 1.48 17.99 3.33
N PHE A 180 2.57 17.23 3.38
CA PHE A 180 3.44 17.08 4.52
C PHE A 180 4.85 17.50 4.10
N PRO A 181 5.18 18.81 4.12
CA PRO A 181 6.52 19.27 3.80
C PRO A 181 7.51 18.73 4.85
N GLU A 182 8.72 18.40 4.39
CA GLU A 182 9.80 17.95 5.26
C GLU A 182 10.26 19.14 6.13
N LEU A 183 9.70 19.25 7.34
CA LEU A 183 10.10 20.22 8.34
C LEU A 183 11.39 19.75 9.02
N GLN A 184 12.24 20.67 9.47
CA GLN A 184 13.48 20.36 10.17
C GLN A 184 13.25 19.41 11.37
N PRO A 185 14.21 18.52 11.68
CA PRO A 185 13.96 17.32 12.47
C PRO A 185 13.75 17.65 13.95
N GLU A 186 12.51 17.89 14.35
CA GLU A 186 12.09 17.79 15.74
C GLU A 186 11.37 16.45 15.93
N VAL A 187 12.20 15.43 16.18
CA VAL A 187 11.85 14.11 16.71
C VAL A 187 10.82 13.34 15.86
N ASP A 188 11.32 12.41 15.03
CA ASP A 188 10.54 11.27 14.53
C ASP A 188 10.13 10.40 15.74
N GLU A 189 9.11 10.79 16.50
CA GLU A 189 8.51 9.92 17.50
C GLU A 189 7.75 8.82 16.76
N PRO A 190 8.12 7.53 16.93
CA PRO A 190 7.38 6.45 16.29
C PRO A 190 5.91 6.47 16.74
N CYS A 191 4.98 6.27 15.81
CA CYS A 191 3.54 6.10 16.11
C CYS A 191 3.28 5.09 17.25
N ALA A 192 4.20 4.14 17.45
CA ALA A 192 4.16 3.15 18.53
C ALA A 192 4.11 3.76 19.94
N LEU A 193 4.65 4.96 20.17
CA LEU A 193 4.62 5.63 21.48
C LEU A 193 3.23 6.19 21.83
N MET A 194 2.40 6.46 20.83
CA MET A 194 1.10 7.10 20.98
C MET A 194 -0.08 6.12 21.04
N GLY A 195 0.19 4.83 20.86
CA GLY A 195 -0.81 3.78 20.76
C GLY A 195 -1.65 3.86 19.48
N VAL A 196 -2.30 2.77 19.12
CA VAL A 196 -3.23 2.71 17.99
C VAL A 196 -4.30 1.65 18.22
N LEU A 197 -5.54 1.98 17.91
CA LEU A 197 -6.67 1.06 17.97
C LEU A 197 -6.59 0.07 16.79
N ALA A 198 -6.48 -1.23 17.08
CA ALA A 198 -6.22 -2.27 16.08
C ALA A 198 -7.15 -2.25 14.84
N PRO A 199 -8.48 -2.13 14.96
CA PRO A 199 -9.33 -2.00 13.78
C PRO A 199 -9.00 -0.83 12.85
N VAL A 200 -8.42 0.26 13.37
CA VAL A 200 -8.11 1.46 12.56
C VAL A 200 -7.07 1.15 11.51
N VAL A 201 -5.99 0.44 11.88
CA VAL A 201 -4.99 0.00 10.90
C VAL A 201 -5.58 -0.95 9.86
N GLY A 202 -6.53 -1.80 10.27
CA GLY A 202 -7.18 -2.74 9.38
C GLY A 202 -8.08 -2.06 8.35
N VAL A 203 -8.83 -1.03 8.75
CA VAL A 203 -9.66 -0.24 7.83
C VAL A 203 -8.77 0.46 6.80
N ILE A 204 -7.71 1.16 7.24
CA ILE A 204 -6.83 1.87 6.30
C ILE A 204 -6.08 0.92 5.38
N GLY A 205 -5.57 -0.23 5.89
CA GLY A 205 -4.96 -1.26 5.04
C GLY A 205 -5.94 -1.86 4.02
N SER A 206 -7.21 -2.03 4.40
CA SER A 206 -8.25 -2.49 3.47
C SER A 206 -8.55 -1.45 2.39
N LEU A 207 -8.62 -0.16 2.74
CA LEU A 207 -8.79 0.91 1.76
C LEU A 207 -7.60 0.99 0.79
N GLN A 208 -6.36 0.81 1.28
CA GLN A 208 -5.19 0.68 0.40
C GLN A 208 -5.34 -0.47 -0.59
N ALA A 209 -5.81 -1.64 -0.16
CA ALA A 209 -6.06 -2.76 -1.07
C ALA A 209 -7.15 -2.45 -2.10
N VAL A 210 -8.26 -1.80 -1.69
CA VAL A 210 -9.34 -1.42 -2.61
C VAL A 210 -8.84 -0.47 -3.71
N GLU A 211 -8.12 0.59 -3.34
CA GLU A 211 -7.59 1.53 -4.33
C GLU A 211 -6.51 0.90 -5.21
N ALA A 212 -5.69 0.01 -4.66
CA ALA A 212 -4.70 -0.73 -5.44
C ALA A 212 -5.40 -1.61 -6.49
N LEU A 213 -6.44 -2.36 -6.11
CA LEU A 213 -7.19 -3.20 -7.03
C LEU A 213 -7.88 -2.40 -8.13
N LYS A 214 -8.41 -1.22 -7.82
CA LYS A 214 -8.96 -0.28 -8.82
C LYS A 214 -7.90 0.20 -9.82
N ILE A 215 -6.73 0.62 -9.32
CA ILE A 215 -5.60 1.03 -10.17
C ILE A 215 -5.15 -0.13 -11.08
N LEU A 216 -4.95 -1.32 -10.50
CA LEU A 216 -4.43 -2.49 -11.22
C LEU A 216 -5.39 -3.07 -12.25
N SER A 217 -6.69 -3.02 -11.99
CA SER A 217 -7.74 -3.49 -12.90
C SER A 217 -8.10 -2.46 -13.97
N GLY A 218 -7.71 -1.19 -13.79
CA GLY A 218 -8.10 -0.06 -14.64
C GLY A 218 -9.49 0.51 -14.32
N ILE A 219 -10.18 -0.01 -13.30
CA ILE A 219 -11.50 0.48 -12.88
C ILE A 219 -11.32 1.75 -12.07
N GLN A 220 -11.72 2.89 -12.65
CA GLN A 220 -11.66 4.19 -11.95
C GLN A 220 -10.28 4.48 -11.33
N ALA A 221 -9.21 4.22 -12.09
CA ALA A 221 -7.87 4.61 -11.68
C ALA A 221 -7.85 6.10 -11.30
N HIS A 222 -7.07 6.44 -10.27
CA HIS A 222 -6.81 7.81 -9.83
C HIS A 222 -7.97 8.57 -9.13
N ALA A 223 -9.08 7.91 -8.78
CA ALA A 223 -10.26 8.57 -8.20
C ALA A 223 -9.95 9.45 -6.95
N ILE A 224 -8.93 9.08 -6.19
CA ILE A 224 -8.56 9.75 -4.93
C ILE A 224 -7.31 10.64 -5.05
N VAL A 225 -6.76 10.84 -6.26
CA VAL A 225 -5.66 11.79 -6.46
C VAL A 225 -6.13 13.20 -6.10
N ASN A 226 -5.25 13.98 -5.47
CA ASN A 226 -5.56 15.31 -4.94
C ASN A 226 -6.64 15.31 -3.84
N ARG A 227 -6.85 14.19 -3.15
CA ARG A 227 -7.75 14.07 -2.01
C ARG A 227 -7.02 13.43 -0.84
N LEU A 228 -7.13 14.04 0.35
CA LEU A 228 -6.71 13.46 1.61
C LEU A 228 -7.96 12.93 2.32
N TRP A 229 -8.03 11.61 2.48
CA TRP A 229 -9.06 10.96 3.27
C TRP A 229 -8.63 10.90 4.73
N LEU A 230 -9.51 11.36 5.61
CA LEU A 230 -9.34 11.34 7.06
C LEU A 230 -10.52 10.63 7.69
N TRP A 231 -10.22 9.74 8.63
CA TRP A 231 -11.22 9.04 9.41
C TRP A 231 -10.91 9.13 10.89
N GLU A 232 -11.89 9.62 11.65
CA GLU A 232 -11.86 9.68 13.11
C GLU A 232 -12.81 8.60 13.65
N ALA A 233 -12.25 7.55 14.25
CA ALA A 233 -13.00 6.35 14.61
C ALA A 233 -13.84 6.48 15.89
N ARG A 234 -13.56 7.45 16.78
CA ARG A 234 -14.32 7.64 18.04
C ARG A 234 -15.77 8.04 17.77
N HIS A 235 -15.99 8.94 16.81
CA HIS A 235 -17.33 9.36 16.39
C HIS A 235 -17.71 8.87 15.00
N ASN A 236 -16.84 8.07 14.37
CA ASN A 236 -16.99 7.54 13.01
C ASN A 236 -17.20 8.65 11.96
N HIS A 237 -16.38 9.70 12.02
CA HIS A 237 -16.46 10.83 11.11
C HIS A 237 -15.46 10.68 9.96
N TRP A 238 -15.97 10.74 8.73
CA TRP A 238 -15.16 10.76 7.51
C TRP A 238 -15.07 12.18 6.96
N ARG A 239 -13.85 12.59 6.62
CA ARG A 239 -13.59 13.85 5.92
C ARG A 239 -12.75 13.60 4.70
N GLU A 240 -13.08 14.32 3.64
CA GLU A 240 -12.26 14.42 2.47
C GLU A 240 -11.80 15.87 2.32
N ILE A 241 -10.50 16.06 2.15
CA ILE A 241 -9.89 17.39 1.96
C ILE A 241 -9.28 17.41 0.56
N GLY A 242 -9.66 18.39 -0.25
CA GLY A 242 -9.01 18.66 -1.53
C GLY A 242 -7.59 19.17 -1.33
N VAL A 243 -6.64 18.59 -2.05
CA VAL A 243 -5.22 18.93 -2.00
C VAL A 243 -4.82 19.61 -3.29
N LEU A 244 -4.06 20.70 -3.18
CA LEU A 244 -3.48 21.39 -4.32
C LEU A 244 -2.00 21.07 -4.44
N LYS A 245 -1.52 20.92 -5.67
CA LYS A 245 -0.10 20.84 -5.96
C LYS A 245 0.57 22.14 -5.55
N ASP A 246 1.60 22.05 -4.71
CA ASP A 246 2.47 23.18 -4.38
C ASP A 246 3.45 23.41 -5.54
N PRO A 247 3.44 24.59 -6.20
CA PRO A 247 4.38 24.91 -7.28
C PRO A 247 5.85 24.91 -6.82
N ASN A 248 6.12 25.16 -5.54
CA ASN A 248 7.47 25.21 -4.97
C ASN A 248 7.89 23.88 -4.32
N CYS A 249 7.12 22.81 -4.50
CA CYS A 249 7.44 21.51 -3.90
C CYS A 249 8.78 20.98 -4.40
N SER A 250 9.66 20.58 -3.47
CA SER A 250 11.00 20.03 -3.78
C SER A 250 11.00 18.72 -4.59
N VAL A 251 9.84 18.09 -4.77
CA VAL A 251 9.68 16.81 -5.47
C VAL A 251 8.91 16.97 -6.78
N CYS A 252 7.69 17.53 -6.70
CA CYS A 252 6.81 17.63 -7.87
C CYS A 252 6.70 19.05 -8.44
N GLY A 253 7.30 20.05 -7.80
CA GLY A 253 7.33 21.43 -8.29
C GLY A 253 8.01 21.49 -9.66
N SER A 254 7.63 22.46 -10.47
CA SER A 254 8.31 22.71 -11.74
C SER A 254 9.69 23.27 -11.41
N ASN A 255 10.75 22.46 -11.53
CA ASN A 255 12.11 22.99 -11.56
C ASN A 255 12.34 23.66 -12.93
N ASP A 256 11.67 24.80 -13.17
CA ASP A 256 12.14 25.78 -14.14
C ASP A 256 13.28 26.53 -13.46
N HIS A 257 14.49 26.00 -13.61
CA HIS A 257 15.70 26.81 -13.58
C HIS A 257 16.09 27.19 -15.00
#